data_AF-A0A0D7AX08-F1
#
_entry.id   AF-A0A0D7AX08-F1
#
_cell.length_a   1.000
_cell.length_b   1.000
_cell.length_c   1.000
_cell.angle_alpha   90.00
_cell.angle_beta   90.00
_cell.angle_gamma   90.00
#
_symmetry.space_group_name_H-M   'P 1'
#
loop_
_entity.id
_entity.type
_entity.pdbx_description
1 polymer ?
#
loop_
_entity_poly.entity_id
_entity_poly.type
_entity_poly.pdbx_seq_one_letter_code
_entity_poly.pdbx_strand_id
1 'polypeptide(L)'
;MVFTKSKGRPRRHATVALAKEAIRENKQRYEHQHKERRTAQRKERRKGRREELASRRPSMHWTPPTYSLLELQDNAYSGFPTPEDPTLATLYCRLRCIYMQITDSLDGDAEKWFSALVEVIQYSRGEALYSHMMMLESVLRALEPYFRAMAVTYDTYAIFFRKAPENWATEVSDMAAAVHMWKDRIRTVLDAYAMGAGHLRLHVLNGHI
;
A
#
# COMPACT_ATOMS: atom_id res chain seq x y z
N MET A 1 -33.70 -81.07 -41.75
CA MET A 1 -33.26 -79.66 -41.65
C MET A 1 -32.80 -79.41 -40.22
N VAL A 2 -31.51 -79.13 -39.99
CA VAL A 2 -30.93 -78.95 -38.65
C VAL A 2 -30.86 -77.45 -38.36
N PHE A 3 -31.64 -76.96 -37.39
CA PHE A 3 -31.58 -75.57 -36.93
C PHE A 3 -30.29 -75.33 -36.14
N THR A 4 -29.37 -74.54 -36.69
CA THR A 4 -28.21 -74.04 -35.95
C THR A 4 -28.64 -72.87 -35.06
N LYS A 5 -28.62 -73.07 -33.74
CA LYS A 5 -28.91 -72.00 -32.76
C LYS A 5 -27.89 -70.87 -32.93
N SER A 6 -28.36 -69.62 -33.06
CA SER A 6 -27.49 -68.45 -33.17
C SER A 6 -26.65 -68.29 -31.91
N LYS A 7 -25.34 -68.12 -32.07
CA LYS A 7 -24.41 -67.83 -30.96
C LYS A 7 -24.69 -66.40 -30.49
N GLY A 8 -25.40 -66.27 -29.37
CA GLY A 8 -25.65 -64.98 -28.72
C GLY A 8 -24.35 -64.28 -28.32
N ARG A 9 -24.42 -62.94 -28.21
CA ARG A 9 -23.28 -62.07 -27.87
C ARG A 9 -22.66 -62.49 -26.52
N PRO A 10 -21.33 -62.62 -26.40
CA PRO A 10 -20.69 -63.02 -25.15
C PRO A 10 -21.01 -62.00 -24.04
N ARG A 11 -21.39 -62.52 -22.87
CA ARG A 11 -21.68 -61.70 -21.68
C ARG A 11 -20.37 -61.15 -21.14
N ARG A 12 -20.33 -59.83 -20.90
CA ARG A 12 -19.15 -59.10 -20.40
C ARG A 12 -18.74 -59.50 -18.97
N HIS A 13 -19.66 -60.10 -18.20
CA HIS A 13 -19.41 -60.62 -16.86
C HIS A 13 -19.96 -62.05 -16.76
N ALA A 14 -19.22 -62.93 -16.07
CA ALA A 14 -19.56 -64.35 -15.94
C ALA A 14 -20.83 -64.59 -15.12
N THR A 15 -21.13 -63.73 -14.14
CA THR A 15 -22.33 -63.84 -13.28
C THR A 15 -23.02 -62.50 -13.11
N VAL A 16 -24.32 -62.55 -12.78
CA VAL A 16 -25.14 -61.36 -12.50
C VAL A 16 -24.63 -60.62 -11.25
N ALA A 17 -24.08 -61.34 -10.28
CA ALA A 17 -23.48 -60.75 -9.07
C ALA A 17 -22.25 -59.89 -9.43
N LEU A 18 -21.33 -60.42 -10.24
CA LEU A 18 -20.15 -59.69 -10.70
C LEU A 18 -20.51 -58.46 -11.54
N ALA A 19 -21.57 -58.55 -12.36
CA ALA A 19 -22.06 -57.38 -13.10
C ALA A 19 -22.59 -56.28 -12.15
N LYS A 20 -23.30 -56.66 -11.08
CA LYS A 20 -23.83 -55.70 -10.09
C LYS A 20 -22.72 -55.05 -9.27
N GLU A 21 -21.69 -55.81 -8.90
CA GLU A 21 -20.51 -55.29 -8.20
C GLU A 21 -19.72 -54.31 -9.07
N ALA A 22 -19.45 -54.66 -10.33
CA ALA A 22 -18.79 -53.76 -11.28
C ALA A 22 -19.58 -52.46 -11.52
N ILE A 23 -20.91 -52.51 -11.54
CA ILE A 23 -21.76 -51.31 -11.64
C ILE A 23 -21.64 -50.45 -10.37
N ARG A 24 -21.66 -51.06 -9.18
CA ARG A 24 -21.50 -50.32 -7.91
C ARG A 24 -20.13 -49.66 -7.82
N GLU A 25 -19.08 -50.37 -8.16
CA GLU A 25 -17.71 -49.86 -8.13
C GLU A 25 -17.53 -48.71 -9.14
N ASN A 26 -18.03 -48.86 -10.37
CA ASN A 26 -17.99 -47.79 -11.36
C ASN A 26 -18.78 -46.55 -10.92
N LYS A 27 -19.94 -46.75 -10.27
CA LYS A 27 -20.72 -45.64 -9.72
C LYS A 27 -19.97 -44.91 -8.61
N GLN A 28 -19.33 -45.64 -7.70
CA GLN A 28 -18.52 -45.05 -6.63
C GLN A 28 -17.30 -44.28 -7.18
N ARG A 29 -16.59 -44.85 -8.16
CA ARG A 29 -15.46 -44.18 -8.83
C ARG A 29 -15.92 -42.89 -9.52
N TYR A 30 -17.05 -42.93 -10.22
CA TYR A 30 -17.65 -41.75 -10.86
C TYR A 30 -18.02 -40.67 -9.83
N GLU A 31 -18.68 -41.05 -8.73
CA GLU A 31 -19.07 -40.11 -7.67
C GLU A 31 -17.85 -39.45 -7.01
N HIS A 32 -16.78 -40.21 -6.78
CA HIS A 32 -15.53 -39.70 -6.23
C HIS A 32 -14.89 -38.67 -7.17
N GLN A 33 -14.69 -39.04 -8.44
CA GLN A 33 -14.12 -38.14 -9.46
C GLN A 33 -14.97 -36.89 -9.64
N HIS A 34 -16.30 -37.02 -9.61
CA HIS A 34 -17.21 -35.89 -9.74
C HIS A 34 -17.17 -34.96 -8.52
N LYS A 35 -16.98 -35.52 -7.31
CA LYS A 35 -16.78 -34.73 -6.09
C LYS A 35 -15.46 -33.97 -6.13
N GLU A 36 -14.37 -34.64 -6.49
CA GLU A 36 -13.04 -34.03 -6.65
C GLU A 36 -13.06 -32.90 -7.67
N ARG A 37 -13.61 -33.14 -8.86
CA ARG A 37 -13.73 -32.14 -9.93
C ARG A 37 -14.52 -30.90 -9.47
N ARG A 38 -15.63 -31.09 -8.75
CA ARG A 38 -16.40 -29.96 -8.18
C ARG A 38 -15.59 -29.19 -7.13
N THR A 39 -14.82 -29.88 -6.29
CA THR A 39 -13.98 -29.20 -5.28
C THR A 39 -12.80 -28.46 -5.90
N ALA A 40 -12.15 -29.03 -6.91
CA ALA A 40 -11.08 -28.40 -7.67
C ALA A 40 -11.59 -27.15 -8.39
N GLN A 41 -12.72 -27.25 -9.10
CA GLN A 41 -13.34 -26.12 -9.79
C GLN A 41 -13.76 -25.00 -8.83
N ARG A 42 -14.24 -25.34 -7.62
CA ARG A 42 -14.53 -24.34 -6.58
C ARG A 42 -13.27 -23.66 -6.07
N LYS A 43 -12.17 -24.39 -5.86
CA LYS A 43 -10.87 -23.82 -5.45
C LYS A 43 -10.31 -22.91 -6.53
N GLU A 44 -10.39 -23.32 -7.79
CA GLU A 44 -9.91 -22.56 -8.94
C GLU A 44 -10.71 -21.27 -9.14
N ARG A 45 -12.05 -21.33 -9.06
CA ARG A 45 -12.90 -20.11 -9.07
C ARG A 45 -12.59 -19.17 -7.92
N ARG A 46 -12.32 -19.70 -6.72
CA ARG A 46 -11.90 -18.88 -5.57
C ARG A 46 -10.53 -18.26 -5.79
N LYS A 47 -9.59 -18.99 -6.38
CA LYS A 47 -8.25 -18.52 -6.70
C LYS A 47 -8.29 -17.42 -7.77
N GLY A 48 -8.97 -17.65 -8.89
CA GLY A 48 -9.12 -16.66 -9.96
C GLY A 48 -9.83 -15.39 -9.49
N ARG A 49 -10.86 -15.51 -8.65
CA ARG A 49 -11.52 -14.34 -8.04
C ARG A 49 -10.59 -13.60 -7.06
N ARG A 50 -9.71 -14.32 -6.34
CA ARG A 50 -8.71 -13.71 -5.45
C ARG A 50 -7.64 -12.96 -6.24
N GLU A 51 -7.18 -13.52 -7.36
CA GLU A 51 -6.18 -12.92 -8.25
C GLU A 51 -6.74 -11.69 -8.97
N GLU A 52 -7.98 -11.77 -9.48
CA GLU A 52 -8.68 -10.62 -10.06
C GLU A 52 -8.95 -9.51 -9.03
N LEU A 53 -9.30 -9.89 -7.80
CA LEU A 53 -9.43 -8.94 -6.69
C LEU A 53 -8.09 -8.43 -6.17
N ALA A 54 -6.97 -9.05 -6.51
CA ALA A 54 -5.62 -8.59 -6.15
C ALA A 54 -5.10 -7.61 -7.20
N SER A 55 -5.34 -7.87 -8.50
CA SER A 55 -4.96 -6.99 -9.60
C SER A 55 -5.72 -5.65 -9.62
N ARG A 56 -6.90 -5.60 -8.99
CA ARG A 56 -7.70 -4.36 -8.83
C ARG A 56 -7.46 -3.61 -7.51
N ARG A 57 -6.53 -4.06 -6.65
CA ARG A 57 -6.30 -3.35 -5.38
C ARG A 57 -5.50 -2.08 -5.66
N PRO A 58 -5.95 -0.92 -5.16
CA PRO A 58 -5.10 0.25 -5.13
C PRO A 58 -3.87 -0.10 -4.27
N SER A 59 -2.67 0.09 -4.82
CA SER A 59 -1.40 -0.15 -4.13
C SER A 59 -0.73 1.20 -3.90
N MET A 60 -0.39 1.48 -2.65
CA MET A 60 0.42 2.64 -2.30
C MET A 60 1.84 2.42 -2.83
N HIS A 61 2.34 3.40 -3.57
CA HIS A 61 3.75 3.47 -3.97
C HIS A 61 4.42 4.54 -3.13
N TRP A 62 5.69 4.32 -2.80
CA TRP A 62 6.51 5.28 -2.07
C TRP A 62 7.94 5.19 -2.56
N THR A 63 8.55 6.35 -2.74
CA THR A 63 9.95 6.47 -3.12
C THR A 63 10.70 7.12 -1.96
N PRO A 64 11.83 6.53 -1.49
CA PRO A 64 12.61 7.15 -0.44
C PRO A 64 13.28 8.45 -0.91
N PRO A 65 13.67 9.34 0.01
CA PRO A 65 14.47 10.53 -0.32
C PRO A 65 15.70 10.19 -1.14
N THR A 66 16.02 11.00 -2.14
CA THR A 66 17.14 10.77 -3.06
C THR A 66 18.47 11.14 -2.41
N TYR A 67 18.48 12.21 -1.63
CA TYR A 67 19.68 12.72 -0.95
C TYR A 67 19.54 12.59 0.55
N SER A 68 20.60 12.13 1.20
CA SER A 68 20.73 12.16 2.65
C SER A 68 20.80 13.60 3.18
N LEU A 69 20.49 13.79 4.47
CA LEU A 69 20.61 15.09 5.11
C LEU A 69 22.01 15.70 5.04
N LEU A 70 23.06 14.87 5.01
CA LEU A 70 24.44 15.34 4.84
C LEU A 70 24.68 15.87 3.42
N GLU A 71 24.23 15.12 2.41
CA GLU A 71 24.34 15.55 1.01
C GLU A 71 23.53 16.82 0.73
N LEU A 72 22.43 17.06 1.45
CA LEU A 72 21.67 18.31 1.38
C LEU A 72 22.40 19.51 2.00
N GLN A 73 23.31 19.29 2.94
CA GLN A 73 24.14 20.37 3.49
C GLN A 73 25.17 20.85 2.48
N ASP A 74 25.72 19.93 1.69
CA ASP A 74 26.78 20.19 0.72
C ASP A 74 26.22 20.64 -0.65
N ASN A 75 25.02 20.18 -1.02
CA ASN A 75 24.37 20.48 -2.31
C ASN A 75 23.22 21.49 -2.17
N ALA A 76 23.39 22.55 -1.37
CA ALA A 76 22.38 23.59 -1.28
C ALA A 76 22.11 24.21 -2.67
N TYR A 77 20.93 23.91 -3.23
CA TYR A 77 20.57 24.27 -4.59
C TYR A 77 20.51 25.80 -4.75
N SER A 78 21.34 26.35 -5.63
CA SER A 78 21.49 27.80 -5.85
C SER A 78 20.54 28.40 -6.89
N GLY A 79 19.54 27.64 -7.35
CA GLY A 79 18.64 28.05 -8.43
C GLY A 79 17.41 28.86 -8.00
N PHE A 80 17.20 29.08 -6.70
CA PHE A 80 16.02 29.80 -6.19
C PHE A 80 16.36 31.24 -5.81
N PRO A 81 15.41 32.17 -5.89
CA PRO A 81 15.61 33.50 -5.32
C PRO A 81 15.79 33.37 -3.80
N THR A 82 16.73 34.12 -3.22
CA THR A 82 17.07 34.05 -1.80
C THR A 82 17.06 35.43 -1.13
N PRO A 83 16.89 35.49 0.20
CA PRO A 83 17.12 36.70 0.98
C PRO A 83 18.51 37.32 0.73
N GLU A 84 18.63 38.65 0.88
CA GLU A 84 19.90 39.37 0.71
C GLU A 84 20.93 39.02 1.80
N ASP A 85 20.46 38.72 3.02
CA ASP A 85 21.33 38.27 4.10
C ASP A 85 21.85 36.86 3.80
N PRO A 86 23.18 36.65 3.68
CA PRO A 86 23.77 35.37 3.32
C PRO A 86 23.46 34.26 4.33
N THR A 87 23.26 34.61 5.61
CA THR A 87 22.92 33.67 6.67
C THR A 87 21.48 33.18 6.49
N LEU A 88 20.55 34.10 6.25
CA LEU A 88 19.15 33.77 5.97
C LEU A 88 19.00 33.04 4.64
N ALA A 89 19.77 33.40 3.61
CA ALA A 89 19.81 32.69 2.34
C ALA A 89 20.20 31.23 2.52
N THR A 90 21.25 30.97 3.29
CA THR A 90 21.71 29.60 3.56
C THR A 90 20.65 28.77 4.28
N LEU A 91 20.02 29.34 5.31
CA LEU A 91 18.97 28.66 6.07
C LEU A 91 17.71 28.42 5.22
N TYR A 92 17.33 29.40 4.41
CA TYR A 92 16.21 29.30 3.48
C TYR A 92 16.43 28.18 2.45
N CYS A 93 17.61 28.15 1.80
CA CYS A 93 17.95 27.10 0.85
C CYS A 93 17.90 25.72 1.50
N ARG A 94 18.41 25.58 2.73
CA ARG A 94 18.34 24.32 3.48
C ARG A 94 16.90 23.89 3.75
N LEU A 95 16.06 24.78 4.25
CA LEU A 95 14.63 24.51 4.47
C LEU A 95 13.94 24.05 3.20
N ARG A 96 14.16 24.79 2.10
CA ARG A 96 13.57 24.47 0.79
C ARG A 96 14.05 23.13 0.25
N CYS A 97 15.34 22.81 0.37
CA CYS A 97 15.87 21.53 -0.06
C CYS A 97 15.28 20.36 0.74
N ILE A 98 15.15 20.51 2.06
CA ILE A 98 14.50 19.50 2.92
C ILE A 98 13.03 19.34 2.52
N TYR A 99 12.30 20.45 2.38
CA TYR A 99 10.90 20.46 1.96
C TYR A 99 10.70 19.74 0.62
N MET A 100 11.54 20.03 -0.38
CA MET A 100 11.50 19.36 -1.68
C MET A 100 11.76 17.86 -1.56
N GLN A 101 12.77 17.42 -0.80
CA GLN A 101 13.03 15.98 -0.62
C GLN A 101 11.85 15.23 0.02
N ILE A 102 11.18 15.85 1.00
CA ILE A 102 9.97 15.28 1.60
C ILE A 102 8.85 15.22 0.56
N THR A 103 8.63 16.31 -0.18
CA THR A 103 7.57 16.42 -1.19
C THR A 103 7.77 15.42 -2.33
N ASP A 104 8.99 15.29 -2.85
CA ASP A 104 9.36 14.33 -3.90
C ASP A 104 9.18 12.88 -3.42
N SER A 105 9.47 12.61 -2.14
CA SER A 105 9.21 11.31 -1.52
C SER A 105 7.72 10.99 -1.40
N LEU A 106 6.86 12.01 -1.45
CA LEU A 106 5.40 11.92 -1.46
C LEU A 106 4.85 12.15 -2.88
N ASP A 107 5.55 11.65 -3.90
CA ASP A 107 5.20 11.72 -5.34
C ASP A 107 5.05 13.15 -5.89
N GLY A 108 5.68 14.14 -5.26
CA GLY A 108 5.63 15.55 -5.67
C GLY A 108 4.35 16.29 -5.28
N ASP A 109 3.33 15.58 -4.78
CA ASP A 109 2.07 16.15 -4.31
C ASP A 109 1.57 15.35 -3.10
N ALA A 110 1.90 15.86 -1.91
CA ALA A 110 1.57 15.22 -0.65
C ALA A 110 0.06 15.04 -0.46
N GLU A 111 -0.78 16.00 -0.87
CA GLU A 111 -2.24 15.90 -0.70
C GLU A 111 -2.84 14.80 -1.58
N LYS A 112 -2.35 14.69 -2.81
CA LYS A 112 -2.71 13.57 -3.69
C LYS A 112 -2.23 12.24 -3.13
N TRP A 113 -1.02 12.19 -2.57
CA TRP A 113 -0.47 10.99 -1.95
C TRP A 113 -1.30 10.55 -0.73
N PHE A 114 -1.69 11.47 0.16
CA PHE A 114 -2.57 11.18 1.30
C PHE A 114 -3.97 10.76 0.86
N SER A 115 -4.52 11.37 -0.19
CA SER A 115 -5.81 10.96 -0.76
C SER A 115 -5.75 9.51 -1.27
N ALA A 116 -4.68 9.14 -1.97
CA ALA A 116 -4.45 7.76 -2.42
C ALA A 116 -4.27 6.80 -1.24
N LEU A 117 -3.53 7.18 -0.19
CA LEU A 117 -3.38 6.40 1.04
C LEU A 117 -4.77 6.13 1.67
N VAL A 118 -5.62 7.14 1.78
CA VAL A 118 -6.98 7.01 2.32
C VAL A 118 -7.78 5.99 1.51
N GLU A 119 -7.79 6.10 0.18
CA GLU A 119 -8.46 5.14 -0.69
C GLU A 119 -7.93 3.71 -0.47
N VAL A 120 -6.60 3.54 -0.45
CA VAL A 120 -5.95 2.25 -0.20
C VAL A 120 -6.41 1.64 1.12
N ILE A 121 -6.43 2.43 2.20
CA ILE A 121 -6.87 1.97 3.52
C ILE A 121 -8.35 1.60 3.54
N GLN A 122 -9.21 2.40 2.90
CA GLN A 122 -10.66 2.15 2.85
C GLN A 122 -10.98 0.78 2.25
N TYR A 123 -10.26 0.37 1.21
CA TYR A 123 -10.48 -0.91 0.52
C TYR A 123 -9.63 -2.07 1.07
N SER A 124 -8.55 -1.80 1.80
CA SER A 124 -7.64 -2.82 2.32
C SER A 124 -8.18 -3.57 3.54
N ARG A 125 -7.92 -4.89 3.59
CA ARG A 125 -8.39 -5.78 4.66
C ARG A 125 -7.32 -6.81 5.03
N GLY A 126 -7.30 -7.22 6.31
CA GLY A 126 -6.43 -8.28 6.82
C GLY A 126 -4.96 -8.01 6.53
N GLU A 127 -4.27 -9.01 5.96
CA GLU A 127 -2.84 -8.95 5.62
C GLU A 127 -2.46 -7.78 4.70
N ALA A 128 -3.33 -7.39 3.78
CA ALA A 128 -3.04 -6.23 2.91
C ALA A 128 -3.03 -4.92 3.69
N LEU A 129 -3.99 -4.73 4.60
CA LEU A 129 -4.01 -3.56 5.48
C LEU A 129 -2.76 -3.53 6.36
N TYR A 130 -2.40 -4.66 6.96
CA TYR A 130 -1.16 -4.78 7.75
C TYR A 130 0.07 -4.39 6.92
N SER A 131 0.21 -4.90 5.70
CA SER A 131 1.32 -4.56 4.79
C SER A 131 1.39 -3.05 4.50
N HIS A 132 0.26 -2.41 4.23
CA HIS A 132 0.22 -0.95 4.02
C HIS A 132 0.61 -0.16 5.27
N MET A 133 0.21 -0.62 6.46
CA MET A 133 0.61 0.03 7.72
C MET A 133 2.11 -0.13 7.98
N MET A 134 2.68 -1.31 7.70
CA MET A 134 4.13 -1.52 7.79
C MET A 134 4.91 -0.63 6.82
N MET A 135 4.40 -0.45 5.59
CA MET A 135 4.97 0.50 4.63
C MET A 135 4.91 1.92 5.20
N LEU A 136 3.77 2.34 5.73
CA LEU A 136 3.59 3.67 6.30
C LEU A 136 4.50 3.93 7.53
N GLU A 137 4.71 2.92 8.38
CA GLU A 137 5.72 3.00 9.45
C GLU A 137 7.13 3.18 8.90
N SER A 138 7.47 2.46 7.82
CA SER A 138 8.77 2.60 7.16
C SER A 138 8.95 4.00 6.58
N VAL A 139 7.91 4.56 5.97
CA VAL A 139 7.89 5.95 5.46
C VAL A 139 8.17 6.91 6.61
N LEU A 140 7.44 6.80 7.72
CA LEU A 140 7.62 7.68 8.88
C LEU A 140 9.05 7.60 9.42
N ARG A 141 9.60 6.39 9.58
CA ARG A 141 10.96 6.19 10.08
C ARG A 141 12.01 6.78 9.14
N ALA A 142 11.83 6.65 7.83
CA ALA A 142 12.74 7.19 6.83
C ALA A 142 12.69 8.73 6.77
N LEU A 143 11.50 9.33 6.96
CA LEU A 143 11.30 10.78 6.91
C LEU A 143 11.54 11.49 8.25
N GLU A 144 11.52 10.79 9.39
CA GLU A 144 11.70 11.39 10.72
C GLU A 144 12.97 12.25 10.84
N PRO A 145 14.14 11.86 10.30
CA PRO A 145 15.31 12.74 10.28
C PRO A 145 15.07 14.06 9.55
N TYR A 146 14.35 14.04 8.42
CA TYR A 146 14.03 15.22 7.62
C TYR A 146 13.02 16.12 8.33
N PHE A 147 12.00 15.54 8.96
CA PHE A 147 11.06 16.28 9.81
C PHE A 147 11.77 17.00 10.96
N ARG A 148 12.72 16.32 11.60
CA ARG A 148 13.52 16.92 12.68
C ARG A 148 14.44 18.01 12.15
N ALA A 149 15.09 17.79 11.01
CA ALA A 149 15.95 18.78 10.38
C ALA A 149 15.16 20.04 9.97
N MET A 150 13.95 19.87 9.43
CA MET A 150 13.05 20.96 9.10
C MET A 150 12.74 21.82 10.33
N ALA A 151 12.29 21.18 11.43
CA ALA A 151 11.96 21.88 12.67
C ALA A 151 13.14 22.68 13.24
N VAL A 152 14.32 22.04 13.37
CA VAL A 152 15.52 22.71 13.89
C VAL A 152 15.97 23.87 13.01
N THR A 153 15.94 23.69 11.68
CA THR A 153 16.35 24.74 10.75
C THR A 153 15.34 25.89 10.75
N TYR A 154 14.05 25.60 10.92
CA TYR A 154 13.00 26.60 11.04
C TYR A 154 13.14 27.42 12.33
N ASP A 155 13.34 26.76 13.47
CA ASP A 155 13.59 27.43 14.75
C ASP A 155 14.81 28.34 14.66
N THR A 156 15.86 27.87 14.00
CA THR A 156 17.06 28.67 13.73
C THR A 156 16.74 29.87 12.85
N TYR A 157 16.00 29.66 11.74
CA TYR A 157 15.56 30.73 10.83
C TYR A 157 14.73 31.79 11.57
N ALA A 158 13.80 31.37 12.42
CA ALA A 158 12.92 32.23 13.21
C ALA A 158 13.68 33.14 14.18
N ILE A 159 14.85 32.71 14.69
CA ILE A 159 15.70 33.55 15.54
C ILE A 159 16.32 34.71 14.74
N PHE A 160 16.76 34.45 13.50
CA PHE A 160 17.35 35.46 12.62
C PHE A 160 16.29 36.33 11.89
N PHE A 161 15.02 35.94 11.99
CA PHE A 161 13.90 36.47 11.22
C PHE A 161 13.54 37.94 11.47
N ARG A 162 13.97 38.55 12.58
CA ARG A 162 13.59 39.95 12.93
C ARG A 162 13.95 41.02 11.89
N LYS A 163 14.72 40.69 10.86
CA LYS A 163 15.18 41.60 9.79
C LYS A 163 14.80 41.16 8.37
N ALA A 164 14.08 40.04 8.21
CA ALA A 164 13.75 39.53 6.89
C ALA A 164 12.50 40.22 6.31
N PRO A 165 12.44 40.45 4.98
CA PRO A 165 11.21 40.85 4.31
C PRO A 165 10.06 39.85 4.56
N GLU A 166 8.82 40.35 4.69
CA GLU A 166 7.64 39.56 5.10
C GLU A 166 7.31 38.38 4.17
N ASN A 167 7.69 38.45 2.88
CA ASN A 167 7.42 37.39 1.91
C ASN A 167 8.19 36.10 2.21
N TRP A 168 9.48 36.19 2.55
CA TRP A 168 10.29 35.02 2.89
C TRP A 168 9.85 34.34 4.18
N ALA A 169 9.36 35.14 5.13
CA ALA A 169 8.76 34.68 6.38
C ALA A 169 7.65 33.68 6.15
N THR A 170 6.72 34.10 5.28
CA THR A 170 5.45 33.44 5.08
C THR A 170 5.71 32.11 4.40
N GLU A 171 6.54 32.11 3.35
CA GLU A 171 6.90 30.87 2.65
C GLU A 171 7.60 29.86 3.56
N VAL A 172 8.54 30.31 4.40
CA VAL A 172 9.24 29.44 5.35
C VAL A 172 8.27 28.87 6.40
N SER A 173 7.36 29.70 6.90
CA SER A 173 6.32 29.29 7.85
C SER A 173 5.38 28.26 7.24
N ASP A 174 4.95 28.48 5.99
CA ASP A 174 4.05 27.58 5.28
C ASP A 174 4.70 26.22 5.01
N MET A 175 5.97 26.21 4.57
CA MET A 175 6.73 24.97 4.38
C MET A 175 6.85 24.18 5.70
N ALA A 176 7.19 24.84 6.80
CA ALA A 176 7.32 24.19 8.09
C ALA A 176 5.97 23.63 8.58
N ALA A 177 4.90 24.42 8.48
CA ALA A 177 3.56 24.00 8.84
C ALA A 177 3.08 22.80 8.02
N ALA A 178 3.30 22.81 6.71
CA ALA A 178 2.96 21.69 5.82
C ALA A 178 3.69 20.41 6.22
N VAL A 179 5.01 20.48 6.44
CA VAL A 179 5.81 19.32 6.85
C VAL A 179 5.36 18.74 8.19
N HIS A 180 5.06 19.60 9.17
CA HIS A 180 4.50 19.18 10.46
C HIS A 180 3.14 18.49 10.29
N MET A 181 2.25 19.08 9.50
CA MET A 181 0.94 18.51 9.20
C MET A 181 1.06 17.13 8.54
N TRP A 182 1.95 16.95 7.56
CA TRP A 182 2.15 15.65 6.90
C TRP A 182 2.65 14.58 7.88
N LYS A 183 3.62 14.93 8.74
CA LYS A 183 4.10 14.06 9.80
C LYS A 183 2.96 13.63 10.74
N ASP A 184 2.15 14.57 11.17
CA ASP A 184 1.05 14.32 12.09
C ASP A 184 -0.06 13.49 11.45
N ARG A 185 -0.34 13.69 10.15
CA ARG A 185 -1.26 12.84 9.38
C ARG A 185 -0.80 11.39 9.34
N ILE A 186 0.48 11.15 9.02
CA ILE A 186 1.05 9.79 9.02
C ILE A 186 0.91 9.15 10.40
N ARG A 187 1.26 9.88 11.47
CA ARG A 187 1.13 9.39 12.86
C ARG A 187 -0.31 9.10 13.23
N THR A 188 -1.24 9.98 12.91
CA THR A 188 -2.67 9.82 13.19
C THR A 188 -3.21 8.53 12.58
N VAL A 189 -2.83 8.21 11.34
CA VAL A 189 -3.21 6.95 10.69
C VAL A 189 -2.65 5.74 11.44
N LEU A 190 -1.37 5.77 11.80
CA LEU A 190 -0.71 4.68 12.51
C LEU A 190 -1.27 4.48 13.93
N ASP A 191 -1.53 5.55 14.66
CA ASP A 191 -2.13 5.52 15.99
C ASP A 191 -3.57 5.01 15.94
N ALA A 192 -4.35 5.43 14.94
CA ALA A 192 -5.70 4.91 14.71
C ALA A 192 -5.70 3.43 14.37
N TYR A 193 -4.68 2.94 13.64
CA TYR A 193 -4.48 1.52 13.40
C TYR A 193 -4.08 0.74 14.66
N ALA A 194 -3.22 1.31 15.50
CA ALA A 194 -2.80 0.71 16.77
C ALA A 194 -3.98 0.50 17.74
N MET A 195 -4.95 1.41 17.73
CA MET A 195 -6.23 1.27 18.46
C MET A 195 -7.17 0.22 17.84
N GLY A 196 -6.91 -0.20 16.61
CA GLY A 196 -7.57 -1.30 15.92
C GLY A 196 -8.12 -0.92 14.55
N ALA A 197 -8.18 -1.89 13.64
CA ALA A 197 -8.62 -1.68 12.26
C ALA A 197 -10.07 -1.14 12.12
N GLY A 198 -10.92 -1.35 13.13
CA GLY A 198 -12.27 -0.74 13.17
C GLY A 198 -12.22 0.76 13.45
N HIS A 199 -11.34 1.17 14.35
CA HIS A 199 -11.15 2.58 14.74
C HIS A 199 -10.51 3.40 13.61
N LEU A 200 -9.49 2.84 12.94
CA LEU A 200 -8.91 3.43 11.73
C LEU A 200 -9.97 3.77 10.68
N ARG A 201 -10.94 2.88 10.43
CA ARG A 201 -11.98 3.16 9.44
C ARG A 201 -12.93 4.26 9.83
N LEU A 202 -13.27 4.36 11.11
CA LEU A 202 -14.09 5.47 11.61
C LEU A 202 -13.37 6.80 11.39
N HIS A 203 -12.06 6.85 11.68
CA HIS A 203 -11.23 8.02 11.42
C HIS A 203 -11.18 8.39 9.93
N VAL A 204 -10.97 7.40 9.06
CA VAL A 204 -10.95 7.61 7.61
C VAL A 204 -12.30 8.08 7.07
N LEU A 205 -13.41 7.50 7.53
CA LEU A 205 -14.76 7.84 7.04
C LEU A 205 -15.23 9.22 7.51
N ASN A 206 -14.77 9.67 8.67
CA ASN A 206 -15.11 10.98 9.22
C ASN A 206 -14.24 12.12 8.67
N GLY A 207 -13.30 11.82 7.76
CA GLY A 207 -12.42 12.84 7.16
C GLY A 207 -11.38 13.41 8.13
N HIS A 208 -11.00 12.64 9.15
CA HIS A 208 -9.97 13.05 10.13
C HIS A 208 -8.54 12.71 9.69
N ILE A 209 -8.36 12.28 8.43
CA ILE A 209 -7.07 11.95 7.80
C ILE A 209 -6.91 12.81 6.55
#